data_AF-A0A1B6C2P6-F1
#
_entry.id   AF-A0A1B6C2P6-F1
#
_cell.length_a   1.000
_cell.length_b   1.000
_cell.length_c   1.000
_cell.angle_alpha   90.00
_cell.angle_beta   90.00
_cell.angle_gamma   90.00
#
_symmetry.space_group_name_H-M   'P 1'
#
loop_
_entity.id
_entity.type
_entity.pdbx_description
1 polymer ?
#
loop_
_entity_poly.entity_id
_entity_poly.type
_entity_poly.pdbx_seq_one_letter_code
_entity_poly.pdbx_strand_id
1 'polypeptide(L)'
;MWIGFNFYFFTNQVQLDRNSNSRKLVLEPSPRPEVVKKILCSIVCAAFFATFLSSFPVQRVKDEDFLEGRTALYQLGFLSIATVLIRFKYYHAWLFSDAVCNLSGLGFHGYNVDGTARWDLVTNVDILKFEFGLSLRESIQHWNKCTNTWLRLIVFERHNKYGTILTYTLSAFWHGFYPGYYLTFASGALFTFASRAIRRALRPLFLGTQAMKAFYDLITMLTTRVVMTYITFSFVVLEFWPSIRLFTHLYFAPHIMAAAAIIFLPKLCPAPSNKHTHMHSPLVNKISEFTSNQVTSGVHG
;
A
#
# COMPACT_ATOMS: atom_id res chain seq x y z
N MET A 1 -4.35 -28.63 -40.94
CA MET A 1 -3.90 -29.04 -39.59
C MET A 1 -4.41 -28.01 -38.60
N TRP A 2 -5.66 -28.17 -38.17
CA TRP A 2 -6.34 -27.36 -37.16
C TRP A 2 -6.70 -28.33 -36.03
N ILE A 3 -6.09 -28.17 -34.86
CA ILE A 3 -6.40 -28.99 -33.68
C ILE A 3 -7.42 -28.19 -32.87
N GLY A 4 -8.69 -28.60 -32.94
CA GLY A 4 -9.77 -28.05 -32.15
C GLY A 4 -9.58 -28.42 -30.68
N PHE A 5 -9.39 -27.42 -29.82
CA PHE A 5 -9.54 -27.58 -28.38
C PHE A 5 -11.04 -27.57 -28.05
N ASN A 6 -11.59 -28.75 -27.76
CA ASN A 6 -12.91 -28.87 -27.14
C ASN A 6 -12.82 -28.31 -25.71
N PHE A 7 -13.38 -27.13 -25.49
CA PHE A 7 -13.67 -26.62 -24.15
C PHE A 7 -14.81 -27.46 -23.57
N TYR A 8 -14.46 -28.44 -22.73
CA TYR A 8 -15.43 -29.06 -21.85
C TYR A 8 -15.89 -28.01 -20.84
N PHE A 9 -17.10 -27.48 -21.04
CA PHE A 9 -17.86 -26.86 -19.96
C PHE A 9 -18.02 -27.91 -18.86
N PHE A 10 -17.40 -27.70 -17.70
CA PHE A 10 -17.71 -28.45 -16.50
C PHE A 10 -19.17 -28.18 -16.14
N THR A 11 -20.06 -29.07 -16.58
CA THR A 11 -21.40 -29.22 -16.02
C THR A 11 -21.23 -29.57 -14.55
N ASN A 12 -21.89 -28.80 -13.68
CA ASN A 12 -22.02 -29.06 -12.24
C ASN A 12 -22.34 -30.54 -11.95
N GLN A 13 -21.31 -31.35 -11.71
CA GLN A 13 -21.44 -32.63 -11.03
C GLN A 13 -21.01 -32.38 -9.60
N VAL A 14 -22.02 -32.20 -8.75
CA VAL A 14 -21.89 -32.23 -7.30
C VAL A 14 -21.14 -33.50 -6.92
N GLN A 15 -19.90 -33.36 -6.47
CA GLN A 15 -19.14 -34.47 -5.91
C GLN A 15 -19.78 -34.81 -4.56
N LEU A 16 -20.75 -35.72 -4.58
CA LEU A 16 -21.43 -36.22 -3.39
C LEU A 16 -20.44 -37.06 -2.58
N ASP A 17 -19.84 -36.44 -1.58
CA ASP A 17 -19.05 -37.12 -0.58
C ASP A 17 -19.97 -38.06 0.22
N ARG A 18 -19.76 -39.38 0.06
CA ARG A 18 -20.77 -40.40 0.37
C ARG A 18 -20.83 -40.77 1.86
N ASN A 19 -20.29 -39.95 2.77
CA ASN A 19 -20.06 -40.36 4.16
C ASN A 19 -20.40 -39.32 5.25
N SER A 20 -21.38 -38.43 5.01
CA SER A 20 -21.89 -37.53 6.06
C SER A 20 -23.42 -37.47 6.03
N ASN A 21 -24.05 -37.90 7.12
CA ASN A 21 -25.48 -37.78 7.40
C ASN A 21 -25.94 -36.32 7.63
N SER A 22 -25.26 -35.34 7.05
CA SER A 22 -25.65 -33.93 7.05
C SER A 22 -25.40 -33.33 5.67
N ARG A 23 -26.40 -33.38 4.77
CA ARG A 23 -26.39 -32.60 3.52
C ARG A 23 -26.61 -31.13 3.85
N LYS A 24 -25.57 -30.45 4.36
CA LYS A 24 -25.55 -29.00 4.37
C LYS A 24 -25.23 -28.56 2.95
N LEU A 25 -26.21 -28.03 2.22
CA LEU A 25 -25.98 -27.36 0.93
C LEU A 25 -24.99 -26.23 1.16
N VAL A 26 -23.73 -26.43 0.75
CA VAL A 26 -22.73 -25.36 0.72
C VAL A 26 -23.02 -24.54 -0.52
N LEU A 27 -23.75 -23.44 -0.35
CA LEU A 27 -24.05 -22.54 -1.45
C LEU A 27 -22.78 -21.78 -1.82
N GLU A 28 -22.26 -22.02 -3.02
CA GLU A 28 -21.10 -21.29 -3.50
C GLU A 28 -21.44 -19.81 -3.70
N PRO A 29 -20.60 -18.89 -3.20
CA PRO A 29 -20.90 -17.48 -3.30
C PRO A 29 -20.77 -17.03 -4.76
N SER A 30 -21.68 -16.16 -5.21
CA SER A 30 -21.59 -15.61 -6.56
C SER A 30 -20.57 -14.46 -6.60
N PRO A 31 -19.61 -14.45 -7.55
CA PRO A 31 -18.70 -13.33 -7.74
C PRO A 31 -19.37 -12.14 -8.46
N ARG A 32 -20.54 -12.34 -9.08
CA ARG A 32 -21.15 -11.39 -10.03
C ARG A 32 -21.32 -9.97 -9.46
N PRO A 33 -21.84 -9.75 -8.24
CA PRO A 33 -22.03 -8.40 -7.72
C PRO A 33 -20.70 -7.63 -7.61
N GLU A 34 -19.66 -8.30 -7.13
CA GLU A 34 -18.35 -7.66 -6.97
C GLU A 34 -17.63 -7.45 -8.30
N VAL A 35 -17.78 -8.39 -9.24
CA VAL A 35 -17.26 -8.24 -10.61
C VAL A 35 -17.90 -7.01 -11.29
N VAL A 36 -19.23 -6.88 -11.24
CA VAL A 36 -19.94 -5.75 -11.84
C VAL A 36 -19.48 -4.41 -11.23
N LYS A 37 -19.38 -4.34 -9.89
CA LYS A 37 -18.87 -3.15 -9.21
C LYS A 37 -17.46 -2.78 -9.66
N LYS A 38 -16.53 -3.75 -9.71
CA LYS A 38 -15.14 -3.51 -10.14
C LYS A 38 -15.05 -3.07 -11.60
N ILE A 39 -15.85 -3.66 -12.50
CA ILE A 39 -15.94 -3.25 -13.91
C ILE A 39 -16.45 -1.81 -14.03
N LEU A 40 -17.55 -1.46 -13.35
CA LEU A 40 -18.10 -0.10 -13.39
C LEU A 40 -17.09 0.93 -12.88
N CYS A 41 -16.46 0.68 -11.73
CA CYS A 41 -15.39 1.55 -11.21
C CYS A 41 -14.20 1.65 -12.18
N SER A 42 -13.82 0.55 -12.83
CA SER A 42 -12.74 0.50 -13.81
C SER A 42 -13.05 1.34 -15.06
N ILE A 43 -14.28 1.27 -15.58
CA ILE A 43 -14.74 2.07 -16.72
C ILE A 43 -14.73 3.56 -16.37
N VAL A 44 -15.23 3.93 -15.19
CA VAL A 44 -15.16 5.31 -14.70
C VAL A 44 -13.71 5.78 -14.66
N CYS A 45 -12.79 4.98 -14.13
CA CYS A 45 -11.37 5.32 -14.10
C CYS A 45 -10.77 5.52 -15.49
N ALA A 46 -11.10 4.64 -16.46
CA ALA A 46 -10.65 4.78 -17.84
C ALA A 46 -11.19 6.05 -18.50
N ALA A 47 -12.47 6.37 -18.31
CA ALA A 47 -13.09 7.57 -18.86
C ALA A 47 -12.43 8.85 -18.31
N PHE A 48 -12.20 8.89 -17.00
CA PHE A 48 -11.47 10.00 -16.37
C PHE A 48 -10.05 10.14 -16.93
N PHE A 49 -9.31 9.03 -17.03
CA PHE A 49 -7.95 9.05 -17.59
C PHE A 49 -7.94 9.54 -19.04
N ALA A 50 -8.81 9.00 -19.91
CA ALA A 50 -8.85 9.35 -21.33
C ALA A 50 -9.27 10.81 -21.57
N THR A 51 -10.14 11.37 -20.72
CA THR A 51 -10.69 12.72 -20.91
C THR A 51 -9.78 13.81 -20.36
N PHE A 52 -9.18 13.60 -19.18
CA PHE A 52 -8.54 14.68 -18.42
C PHE A 52 -7.00 14.67 -18.46
N LEU A 53 -6.35 13.59 -18.92
CA LEU A 53 -4.89 13.49 -18.91
C LEU A 53 -4.22 14.59 -19.73
N SER A 54 -4.78 14.93 -20.90
CA SER A 54 -4.24 15.96 -21.80
C SER A 54 -4.29 17.36 -21.21
N SER A 55 -5.19 17.62 -20.25
CA SER A 55 -5.33 18.92 -19.59
C SER A 55 -4.20 19.22 -18.60
N PHE A 56 -3.55 18.19 -18.05
CA PHE A 56 -2.50 18.33 -17.03
C PHE A 56 -1.25 17.49 -17.38
N PRO A 57 -0.54 17.83 -18.46
CA PRO A 57 0.68 17.11 -18.83
C PRO A 57 1.75 17.37 -17.77
N VAL A 58 2.20 16.30 -17.11
CA VAL A 58 3.25 16.37 -16.09
C VAL A 58 4.58 16.93 -16.62
N GLN A 59 4.77 16.90 -17.94
CA GLN A 59 6.01 17.36 -18.58
C GLN A 59 6.19 18.88 -18.52
N ARG A 60 5.15 19.64 -18.15
CA ARG A 60 5.27 21.09 -17.89
C ARG A 60 6.25 21.42 -16.77
N VAL A 61 6.59 20.46 -15.91
CA VAL A 61 7.65 20.64 -14.90
C VAL A 61 9.02 20.94 -15.52
N LYS A 62 9.20 20.66 -16.81
CA LYS A 62 10.43 20.95 -17.56
C LYS A 62 10.47 22.37 -18.11
N ASP A 63 9.33 23.05 -18.20
CA ASP A 63 9.23 24.39 -18.75
C ASP A 63 9.75 25.41 -17.72
N GLU A 64 10.67 26.29 -18.11
CA GLU A 64 11.23 27.32 -17.21
C GLU A 64 10.12 28.25 -16.68
N ASP A 65 9.16 28.63 -17.53
CA ASP A 65 8.01 29.47 -17.17
C ASP A 65 7.16 28.86 -16.04
N PHE A 66 7.10 27.53 -15.97
CA PHE A 66 6.38 26.84 -14.90
C PHE A 66 7.14 26.90 -13.58
N LEU A 67 8.47 26.82 -13.63
CA LEU A 67 9.34 26.80 -12.47
C LEU A 67 9.59 28.19 -11.87
N GLU A 68 9.80 29.19 -12.73
CA GLU A 68 10.14 30.56 -12.32
C GLU A 68 8.91 31.47 -12.24
N GLY A 69 7.93 31.27 -13.13
CA GLY A 69 6.77 32.16 -13.26
C GLY A 69 5.58 31.83 -12.34
N ARG A 70 5.67 30.80 -11.50
CA ARG A 70 4.56 30.31 -10.66
C ARG A 70 4.99 30.08 -9.22
N THR A 71 4.04 30.20 -8.29
CA THR A 71 4.30 29.95 -6.86
C THR A 71 4.45 28.46 -6.56
N ALA A 72 5.19 28.13 -5.51
CA ALA A 72 5.35 26.75 -5.03
C ALA A 72 3.99 26.05 -4.79
N LEU A 73 3.01 26.77 -4.26
CA LEU A 73 1.66 26.24 -4.04
C LEU A 73 0.96 25.89 -5.35
N TYR A 74 1.08 26.75 -6.38
CA TYR A 74 0.53 26.48 -7.70
C TYR A 74 1.20 25.24 -8.33
N GLN A 75 2.54 25.15 -8.23
CA GLN A 75 3.30 24.03 -8.76
C GLN A 75 2.89 22.70 -8.10
N LEU A 76 2.83 22.67 -6.76
CA LEU A 76 2.40 21.49 -6.01
C LEU A 76 0.93 21.15 -6.29
N GLY A 77 0.04 22.13 -6.43
CA GLY A 77 -1.35 21.91 -6.80
C GLY A 77 -1.50 21.30 -8.19
N PHE A 78 -0.79 21.86 -9.18
CA PHE A 78 -0.75 21.35 -10.55
C PHE A 78 -0.22 19.91 -10.60
N LEU A 79 0.91 19.64 -9.93
CA LEU A 79 1.50 18.30 -9.86
C LEU A 79 0.59 17.32 -9.10
N SER A 80 -0.14 17.79 -8.09
CA SER A 80 -1.11 16.95 -7.37
C SER A 80 -2.19 16.45 -8.33
N ILE A 81 -2.78 17.36 -9.10
CA ILE A 81 -3.80 17.01 -10.10
C ILE A 81 -3.21 16.11 -11.19
N ALA A 82 -2.06 16.49 -11.76
CA ALA A 82 -1.41 15.71 -12.83
C ALA A 82 -1.10 14.27 -12.37
N THR A 83 -0.52 14.10 -11.17
CA THR A 83 -0.21 12.76 -10.66
C THR A 83 -1.46 11.96 -10.30
N VAL A 84 -2.54 12.59 -9.80
CA VAL A 84 -3.85 11.95 -9.59
C VAL A 84 -4.39 11.40 -10.91
N LEU A 85 -4.41 12.24 -11.96
CA LEU A 85 -4.92 11.86 -13.27
C LEU A 85 -4.16 10.67 -13.87
N ILE A 86 -2.83 10.66 -13.70
CA ILE A 86 -1.99 9.56 -14.14
C ILE A 86 -2.28 8.26 -13.36
N ARG A 87 -2.68 8.34 -12.09
CA ARG A 87 -3.03 7.14 -11.29
C ARG A 87 -4.26 6.42 -11.81
N PHE A 88 -5.21 7.12 -12.43
CA PHE A 88 -6.43 6.50 -12.93
C PHE A 88 -6.18 5.39 -13.96
N LYS A 89 -5.10 5.44 -14.75
CA LYS A 89 -4.74 4.32 -15.65
C LYS A 89 -4.41 3.04 -14.88
N TYR A 90 -3.75 3.18 -13.72
CA TYR A 90 -3.42 2.04 -12.86
C TYR A 90 -4.65 1.55 -12.12
N TYR A 91 -5.52 2.45 -11.65
CA TYR A 91 -6.81 2.06 -11.07
C TYR A 91 -7.67 1.27 -12.05
N HIS A 92 -7.78 1.74 -13.29
CA HIS A 92 -8.45 1.02 -14.36
C HIS A 92 -7.85 -0.39 -14.54
N ALA A 93 -6.55 -0.48 -14.79
CA ALA A 93 -5.87 -1.75 -15.06
C ALA A 93 -6.00 -2.75 -13.92
N TRP A 94 -5.81 -2.31 -12.67
CA TRP A 94 -5.90 -3.21 -11.51
C TRP A 94 -7.33 -3.61 -11.18
N LEU A 95 -8.30 -2.69 -11.23
CA LEU A 95 -9.70 -3.05 -11.01
C LEU A 95 -10.22 -4.00 -12.10
N PHE A 96 -9.80 -3.80 -13.34
CA PHE A 96 -10.18 -4.66 -14.45
C PHE A 96 -9.58 -6.07 -14.29
N SER A 97 -8.28 -6.16 -14.03
CA SER A 97 -7.61 -7.45 -13.77
C SER A 97 -8.24 -8.20 -12.59
N ASP A 98 -8.54 -7.49 -11.51
CA ASP A 98 -9.19 -8.04 -10.33
C ASP A 98 -10.62 -8.54 -10.62
N ALA A 99 -11.38 -7.82 -11.45
CA ALA A 99 -12.69 -8.28 -11.93
C ALA A 99 -12.58 -9.58 -12.76
N VAL A 100 -11.58 -9.69 -13.64
CA VAL A 100 -11.32 -10.90 -14.44
C VAL A 100 -10.94 -12.06 -13.53
N CYS A 101 -10.03 -11.86 -12.57
CA CYS A 101 -9.65 -12.92 -11.62
C CYS A 101 -10.83 -13.37 -10.76
N ASN A 102 -11.69 -12.46 -10.32
CA ASN A 102 -12.93 -12.81 -9.60
C ASN A 102 -13.90 -13.62 -10.46
N LEU A 103 -14.06 -13.26 -11.73
CA LEU A 103 -14.92 -14.00 -12.67
C LEU A 103 -14.39 -15.43 -12.91
N SER A 104 -13.07 -15.60 -12.92
CA SER A 104 -12.39 -16.89 -13.02
C SER A 104 -12.32 -17.68 -11.70
N GLY A 105 -12.92 -17.17 -10.61
CA GLY A 105 -12.93 -17.84 -9.30
C GLY A 105 -11.64 -17.71 -8.48
N LEU A 106 -10.65 -16.95 -8.94
CA LEU A 106 -9.33 -16.82 -8.30
C LEU A 106 -9.26 -15.80 -7.16
N GLY A 107 -10.29 -14.97 -6.99
CA GLY A 107 -10.25 -13.86 -6.03
C GLY A 107 -11.06 -14.08 -4.73
N PHE A 108 -11.59 -15.28 -4.51
CA PHE A 108 -12.33 -15.61 -3.29
C PHE A 108 -11.41 -15.72 -2.07
N HIS A 109 -11.72 -15.01 -0.98
CA HIS A 109 -10.93 -14.94 0.25
C HIS A 109 -11.67 -15.50 1.49
N GLY A 110 -12.77 -16.23 1.28
CA GLY A 110 -13.60 -16.75 2.37
C GLY A 110 -14.74 -15.82 2.73
N TYR A 111 -15.19 -15.89 3.99
CA TYR A 111 -16.38 -15.18 4.47
C TYR A 111 -16.03 -14.17 5.57
N ASN A 112 -16.81 -13.09 5.62
CA ASN A 112 -16.83 -12.16 6.74
C ASN A 112 -17.53 -12.78 7.97
N VAL A 113 -17.42 -12.10 9.12
CA VAL A 113 -18.09 -12.51 10.37
C VAL A 113 -19.61 -12.55 10.22
N ASP A 114 -20.18 -11.71 9.35
CA ASP A 114 -21.59 -11.66 9.01
C ASP A 114 -22.03 -12.73 7.99
N GLY A 115 -21.10 -13.58 7.53
CA GLY A 115 -21.36 -14.62 6.53
C GLY A 115 -21.34 -14.14 5.07
N THR A 116 -21.04 -12.86 4.80
CA THR A 116 -20.92 -12.36 3.43
C THR A 116 -19.61 -12.82 2.77
N ALA A 117 -19.66 -13.15 1.49
CA ALA A 117 -18.52 -13.62 0.73
C ALA A 117 -17.53 -12.49 0.44
N ARG A 118 -16.24 -12.72 0.72
CA ARG A 118 -15.16 -11.79 0.39
C ARG A 118 -14.47 -12.16 -0.92
N TRP A 119 -14.40 -11.18 -1.81
CA TRP A 119 -13.79 -11.30 -3.13
C TRP A 119 -12.60 -10.35 -3.29
N ASP A 120 -11.70 -10.37 -2.30
CA ASP A 120 -10.58 -9.44 -2.21
C ASP A 120 -9.19 -10.10 -2.14
N LEU A 121 -9.09 -11.41 -2.39
CA LEU A 121 -7.83 -12.17 -2.26
C LEU A 121 -6.73 -11.62 -3.18
N VAL A 122 -7.11 -11.23 -4.39
CA VAL A 122 -6.19 -10.73 -5.44
C VAL A 122 -6.36 -9.22 -5.70
N THR A 123 -7.06 -8.51 -4.81
CA THR A 123 -7.28 -7.07 -4.94
C THR A 123 -5.96 -6.32 -4.86
N ASN A 124 -5.51 -5.74 -5.97
CA ASN A 124 -4.22 -5.07 -6.02
C ASN A 124 -4.25 -3.60 -5.56
N VAL A 125 -5.44 -2.98 -5.46
CA VAL A 125 -5.57 -1.57 -5.03
C VAL A 125 -6.82 -1.34 -4.21
N ASP A 126 -6.72 -0.48 -3.20
CA ASP A 126 -7.88 0.09 -2.48
C ASP A 126 -7.81 1.60 -2.63
N ILE A 127 -8.60 2.15 -3.56
CA ILE A 127 -8.46 3.54 -4.03
C ILE A 127 -8.71 4.52 -2.88
N LEU A 128 -9.75 4.30 -2.08
CA LEU A 128 -10.09 5.21 -0.99
C LEU A 128 -9.03 5.18 0.11
N LYS A 129 -8.60 3.99 0.54
CA LYS A 129 -7.55 3.91 1.57
C LYS A 129 -6.19 4.39 1.07
N PHE A 130 -5.93 4.25 -0.23
CA PHE A 130 -4.75 4.85 -0.85
C PHE A 130 -4.84 6.37 -0.87
N GLU A 131 -5.97 6.95 -1.28
CA GLU A 131 -6.11 8.41 -1.43
C GLU A 131 -6.22 9.15 -0.10
N PHE A 132 -6.86 8.53 0.90
CA PHE A 132 -7.08 9.12 2.22
C PHE A 132 -6.15 8.58 3.31
N GLY A 133 -5.06 7.90 2.95
CA GLY A 133 -4.11 7.35 3.91
C GLY A 133 -3.41 8.44 4.75
N LEU A 134 -3.28 8.20 6.06
CA LEU A 134 -2.73 9.17 7.03
C LEU A 134 -1.20 9.19 7.08
N SER A 135 -0.55 8.29 6.34
CA SER A 135 0.91 8.24 6.22
C SER A 135 1.32 7.67 4.87
N LEU A 136 2.57 7.93 4.49
CA LEU A 136 3.17 7.37 3.28
C LEU A 136 3.09 5.83 3.27
N ARG A 137 3.45 5.20 4.40
CA ARG A 137 3.39 3.74 4.55
C ARG A 137 1.97 3.21 4.38
N GLU A 138 1.00 3.79 5.06
CA GLU A 138 -0.41 3.38 4.99
C GLU A 138 -0.94 3.48 3.57
N SER A 139 -0.64 4.60 2.89
CA SER A 139 -1.02 4.77 1.48
C SER A 139 -0.41 3.67 0.61
N ILE A 140 0.91 3.47 0.69
CA ILE A 140 1.62 2.45 -0.12
C ILE A 140 1.10 1.02 0.13
N GLN A 141 0.66 0.69 1.36
CA GLN A 141 0.07 -0.62 1.65
C GLN A 141 -1.25 -0.90 0.90
N HIS A 142 -1.90 0.15 0.38
CA HIS A 142 -3.13 0.06 -0.40
C HIS A 142 -2.92 0.25 -1.91
N TRP A 143 -1.68 0.42 -2.35
CA TRP A 143 -1.28 0.58 -3.75
C TRP A 143 -0.40 -0.59 -4.18
N ASN A 144 -0.79 -1.31 -5.23
CA ASN A 144 -0.05 -2.48 -5.70
C ASN A 144 0.23 -3.49 -4.57
N LYS A 145 -0.85 -3.94 -3.92
CA LYS A 145 -0.80 -4.79 -2.72
C LYS A 145 -0.02 -6.09 -2.94
N CYS A 146 -0.20 -6.74 -4.09
CA CYS A 146 0.50 -8.00 -4.41
C CYS A 146 2.01 -7.79 -4.46
N THR A 147 2.49 -6.74 -5.13
CA THR A 147 3.92 -6.40 -5.15
C THR A 147 4.43 -6.01 -3.76
N ASN A 148 3.65 -5.28 -2.97
CA ASN A 148 4.03 -4.97 -1.57
C ASN A 148 4.19 -6.23 -0.73
N THR A 149 3.27 -7.20 -0.84
CA THR A 149 3.37 -8.50 -0.16
C THR A 149 4.60 -9.26 -0.62
N TRP A 150 4.87 -9.29 -1.93
CA TRP A 150 6.07 -9.92 -2.48
C TRP A 150 7.36 -9.28 -1.95
N LEU A 151 7.48 -7.94 -2.00
CA LEU A 151 8.63 -7.20 -1.45
C LEU A 151 8.82 -7.47 0.05
N ARG A 152 7.71 -7.55 0.79
CA ARG A 152 7.72 -7.85 2.22
C ARG A 152 8.32 -9.23 2.51
N LEU A 153 7.86 -10.25 1.79
CA LEU A 153 8.28 -11.65 1.96
C LEU A 153 9.72 -11.91 1.47
N ILE A 154 10.13 -11.23 0.39
CA ILE A 154 11.44 -11.48 -0.24
C ILE A 154 12.56 -10.68 0.42
N VAL A 155 12.30 -9.45 0.88
CA VAL A 155 13.37 -8.59 1.42
C VAL A 155 13.08 -8.14 2.84
N PHE A 156 11.94 -7.51 3.08
CA PHE A 156 11.69 -6.80 4.34
C PHE A 156 11.79 -7.72 5.57
N GLU A 157 11.07 -8.84 5.55
CA GLU A 157 11.06 -9.79 6.69
C GLU A 157 12.33 -10.61 6.81
N ARG A 158 13.11 -10.72 5.73
CA ARG A 158 14.39 -11.44 5.74
C ARG A 158 15.53 -10.61 6.33
N HIS A 159 15.34 -9.30 6.55
CA HIS A 159 16.38 -8.39 7.01
C HIS A 159 15.90 -7.47 8.13
N ASN A 160 16.23 -7.82 9.39
CA ASN A 160 15.74 -7.11 10.58
C ASN A 160 16.21 -5.65 10.69
N LYS A 161 17.45 -5.34 10.31
CA LYS A 161 18.03 -3.99 10.49
C LYS A 161 17.77 -3.05 9.31
N TYR A 162 17.89 -3.57 8.09
CA TYR A 162 17.88 -2.75 6.87
C TYR A 162 16.66 -3.00 5.98
N GLY A 163 15.66 -3.77 6.45
CA GLY A 163 14.52 -4.21 5.63
C GLY A 163 13.79 -3.09 4.89
N THR A 164 13.62 -1.91 5.51
CA THR A 164 12.97 -0.76 4.83
C THR A 164 13.82 -0.24 3.66
N ILE A 165 15.11 0.03 3.90
CA ILE A 165 16.00 0.60 2.87
C ILE A 165 16.15 -0.40 1.71
N LEU A 166 16.42 -1.67 2.03
CA LEU A 166 16.57 -2.72 1.02
C LEU A 166 15.28 -2.93 0.21
N THR A 167 14.11 -2.79 0.84
CA THR A 167 12.83 -2.87 0.14
C THR A 167 12.65 -1.74 -0.86
N TYR A 168 12.92 -0.48 -0.46
CA TYR A 168 12.87 0.67 -1.36
C TYR A 168 13.91 0.55 -2.49
N THR A 169 15.12 0.07 -2.18
CA THR A 169 16.16 -0.18 -3.18
C THR A 169 15.74 -1.24 -4.19
N LEU A 170 15.26 -2.41 -3.73
CA LEU A 170 14.76 -3.45 -4.64
C LEU A 170 13.57 -2.95 -5.46
N SER A 171 12.66 -2.19 -4.85
CA SER A 171 11.54 -1.58 -5.56
C SER A 171 12.02 -0.65 -6.68
N ALA A 172 13.05 0.17 -6.45
CA ALA A 172 13.62 1.02 -7.48
C ALA A 172 14.15 0.21 -8.67
N PHE A 173 14.96 -0.82 -8.40
CA PHE A 173 15.48 -1.70 -9.45
C PHE A 173 14.38 -2.46 -10.19
N TRP A 174 13.34 -2.92 -9.48
CA TRP A 174 12.20 -3.61 -10.08
C TRP A 174 11.42 -2.72 -11.08
N HIS A 175 11.35 -1.42 -10.81
CA HIS A 175 10.73 -0.47 -11.73
C HIS A 175 11.60 -0.15 -12.96
N GLY A 176 12.92 -0.20 -12.82
CA GLY A 176 13.87 -0.07 -13.92
C GLY A 176 15.02 0.89 -13.63
N PHE A 177 15.78 1.25 -14.67
CA PHE A 177 17.03 2.02 -14.55
C PHE A 177 16.86 3.53 -14.78
N TYR A 178 15.62 4.01 -14.95
CA TYR A 178 15.37 5.44 -15.10
C TYR A 178 15.66 6.20 -13.78
N PRO A 179 16.46 7.29 -13.82
CA PRO A 179 16.87 8.00 -12.60
C PRO A 179 15.72 8.48 -11.71
N GLY A 180 14.58 8.84 -12.31
CA GLY A 180 13.40 9.31 -11.57
C GLY A 180 12.87 8.29 -10.55
N TYR A 181 13.03 6.98 -10.81
CA TYR A 181 12.67 5.93 -9.86
C TYR A 181 13.53 5.99 -8.61
N TYR A 182 14.86 6.05 -8.77
CA TYR A 182 15.78 6.11 -7.64
C TYR A 182 15.52 7.33 -6.76
N LEU A 183 15.23 8.49 -7.35
CA LEU A 183 14.85 9.69 -6.61
C LEU A 183 13.56 9.48 -5.79
N THR A 184 12.52 8.90 -6.39
CA THR A 184 11.27 8.62 -5.69
C THR A 184 11.46 7.63 -4.55
N PHE A 185 12.11 6.50 -4.77
CA PHE A 185 12.25 5.46 -3.76
C PHE A 185 13.23 5.84 -2.64
N ALA A 186 14.33 6.54 -2.95
CA ALA A 186 15.23 7.08 -1.94
C ALA A 186 14.50 8.11 -1.05
N SER A 187 13.74 9.01 -1.67
CA SER A 187 12.89 9.96 -0.94
C SER A 187 11.83 9.22 -0.12
N GLY A 188 11.16 8.22 -0.70
CA GLY A 188 10.15 7.41 -0.02
C GLY A 188 10.68 6.73 1.25
N ALA A 189 11.91 6.20 1.22
CA ALA A 189 12.57 5.68 2.41
C ALA A 189 12.78 6.75 3.49
N LEU A 190 13.32 7.92 3.12
CA LEU A 190 13.52 9.07 4.02
C LEU A 190 12.20 9.51 4.67
N PHE A 191 11.17 9.77 3.87
CA PHE A 191 9.87 10.22 4.35
C PHE A 191 9.15 9.15 5.17
N THR A 192 9.39 7.86 4.92
CA THR A 192 8.89 6.78 5.78
C THR A 192 9.50 6.84 7.18
N PHE A 193 10.81 7.07 7.29
CA PHE A 193 11.47 7.24 8.59
C PHE A 193 11.01 8.51 9.30
N ALA A 194 10.92 9.64 8.59
CA ALA A 194 10.43 10.89 9.14
C ALA A 194 8.99 10.77 9.65
N SER A 195 8.08 10.19 8.86
CA SER A 195 6.69 9.96 9.25
C SER A 195 6.58 9.11 10.53
N ARG A 196 7.43 8.09 10.69
CA ARG A 196 7.48 7.28 11.93
C ARG A 196 7.92 8.11 13.14
N ALA A 197 8.96 8.94 12.99
CA ALA A 197 9.43 9.82 14.06
C ALA A 197 8.38 10.84 14.47
N ILE A 198 7.77 11.53 13.50
CA ILE A 198 6.70 12.51 13.69
C ILE A 198 5.49 11.88 14.36
N ARG A 199 5.00 10.74 13.85
CA ARG A 199 3.83 10.06 14.40
C ARG A 199 4.06 9.60 15.84
N ARG A 200 5.28 9.16 16.18
CA ARG A 200 5.63 8.77 17.56
C ARG A 200 5.61 9.97 18.51
N ALA A 201 6.15 11.11 18.09
CA ALA A 201 6.28 12.29 18.94
C ALA A 201 4.95 13.07 19.07
N LEU A 202 4.25 13.30 17.95
CA LEU A 202 3.11 14.22 17.91
C LEU A 202 1.77 13.54 18.12
N ARG A 203 1.53 12.33 17.57
CA ARG A 203 0.20 11.70 17.62
C ARG A 203 -0.38 11.61 19.04
N PRO A 204 0.37 11.22 20.09
CA PRO A 204 -0.17 11.13 21.45
C PRO A 204 -0.80 12.43 21.95
N LEU A 205 -0.28 13.59 21.52
CA LEU A 205 -0.77 14.91 21.92
C LEU A 205 -2.18 15.22 21.39
N PHE A 206 -2.63 14.50 20.35
CA PHE A 206 -3.92 14.74 19.70
C PHE A 206 -4.96 13.65 20.00
N LEU A 207 -4.66 12.69 20.88
CA LEU A 207 -5.59 11.60 21.22
C LEU A 207 -6.56 11.94 22.37
N GLY A 208 -6.50 13.14 22.95
CA GLY A 208 -7.30 13.51 24.11
C GLY A 208 -8.81 13.63 23.82
N THR A 209 -9.19 14.13 22.65
CA THR A 209 -10.61 14.25 22.24
C THR A 209 -10.81 13.77 20.80
N GLN A 210 -12.04 13.40 20.45
CA GLN A 210 -12.37 12.99 19.09
C GLN A 210 -12.13 14.10 18.07
N ALA A 211 -12.39 15.36 18.44
CA ALA A 211 -12.13 16.52 17.59
C ALA A 211 -10.63 16.72 17.31
N MET A 212 -9.78 16.62 18.35
CA MET A 212 -8.32 16.72 18.17
C MET A 212 -7.77 15.57 17.31
N LYS A 213 -8.29 14.36 17.50
CA LYS A 213 -7.92 13.21 16.68
C LYS A 213 -8.30 13.44 15.22
N ALA A 214 -9.54 13.86 14.96
CA ALA A 214 -10.02 14.14 13.61
C ALA A 214 -9.20 15.26 12.94
N PHE A 215 -8.85 16.30 13.68
CA PHE A 215 -7.96 17.36 13.20
C PHE A 215 -6.57 16.83 12.82
N TYR A 216 -5.96 16.01 13.69
CA TYR A 216 -4.67 15.38 13.41
C TYR A 216 -4.73 14.47 12.18
N ASP A 217 -5.78 13.65 12.06
CA ASP A 217 -5.98 12.76 10.92
C ASP A 217 -6.13 13.57 9.62
N LEU A 218 -6.90 14.67 9.62
CA LEU A 218 -7.03 15.56 8.45
C LEU A 218 -5.69 16.19 8.04
N ILE A 219 -4.95 16.77 8.98
CA ILE A 219 -3.67 17.43 8.68
C ILE A 219 -2.63 16.41 8.19
N THR A 220 -2.56 15.23 8.79
CA THR A 220 -1.60 14.20 8.39
C THR A 220 -1.95 13.57 7.05
N MET A 221 -3.24 13.42 6.73
CA MET A 221 -3.72 13.03 5.40
C MET A 221 -3.31 14.06 4.34
N LEU A 222 -3.60 15.35 4.55
CA LEU A 222 -3.22 16.42 3.62
C LEU A 222 -1.71 16.49 3.42
N THR A 223 -0.94 16.44 4.51
CA THR A 223 0.53 16.43 4.46
C THR A 223 1.03 15.22 3.68
N THR A 224 0.43 14.04 3.89
CA THR A 224 0.78 12.82 3.15
C THR A 224 0.52 12.96 1.66
N ARG A 225 -0.59 13.60 1.24
CA ARG A 225 -0.87 13.88 -0.18
C ARG A 225 0.15 14.82 -0.81
N VAL A 226 0.53 15.88 -0.11
CA VAL A 226 1.56 16.82 -0.58
C VAL A 226 2.91 16.12 -0.71
N VAL A 227 3.34 15.37 0.31
CA VAL A 227 4.59 14.60 0.29
C VAL A 227 4.58 13.55 -0.83
N MET A 228 3.49 12.81 -0.98
CA MET A 228 3.33 11.84 -2.08
C MET A 228 3.49 12.51 -3.44
N THR A 229 2.81 13.63 -3.67
CA THR A 229 2.94 14.39 -4.92
C THR A 229 4.38 14.82 -5.15
N TYR A 230 4.99 15.43 -4.13
CA TYR A 230 6.35 15.93 -4.18
C TYR A 230 7.39 14.84 -4.49
N ILE A 231 7.19 13.59 -4.07
CA ILE A 231 8.15 12.51 -4.39
C ILE A 231 7.78 11.69 -5.63
N THR A 232 6.49 11.59 -5.97
CA THR A 232 6.02 10.72 -7.06
C THR A 232 6.07 11.37 -8.42
N PHE A 233 6.13 12.70 -8.52
CA PHE A 233 6.29 13.34 -9.83
C PHE A 233 7.59 12.89 -10.51
N SER A 234 8.69 12.67 -9.79
CA SER A 234 9.94 12.18 -10.37
C SER A 234 9.80 10.75 -10.92
N PHE A 235 8.97 9.91 -10.29
CA PHE A 235 8.63 8.58 -10.80
C PHE A 235 7.89 8.67 -12.14
N VAL A 236 7.07 9.69 -12.31
CA VAL A 236 6.29 9.90 -13.54
C VAL A 236 7.14 10.52 -14.65
N VAL A 237 8.01 11.46 -14.30
CA VAL A 237 8.88 12.19 -15.25
C VAL A 237 10.07 11.33 -15.70
N LEU A 238 10.49 10.35 -14.89
CA LEU A 238 11.57 9.39 -15.17
C LEU A 238 12.99 9.99 -15.27
N GLU A 239 13.13 11.31 -15.37
CA GLU A 239 14.41 12.00 -15.58
C GLU A 239 14.99 12.59 -14.30
N PHE A 240 16.33 12.62 -14.22
CA PHE A 240 17.06 13.15 -13.07
C PHE A 240 16.98 14.68 -12.97
N TRP A 241 17.41 15.38 -14.01
CA TRP A 241 17.60 16.84 -13.97
C TRP A 241 16.32 17.64 -13.74
N PRO A 242 15.18 17.37 -14.43
CA PRO A 242 13.93 18.06 -14.14
C PRO A 242 13.46 17.83 -12.69
N SER A 243 13.69 16.62 -12.17
CA SER A 243 13.32 16.28 -10.80
C SER A 243 14.15 17.06 -9.78
N ILE A 244 15.47 17.09 -9.96
CA ILE A 244 16.37 17.87 -9.11
C ILE A 244 16.07 19.36 -9.21
N ARG A 245 15.78 19.88 -10.40
CA ARG A 245 15.45 21.29 -10.60
C ARG A 245 14.22 21.69 -9.77
N LEU A 246 13.13 20.92 -9.83
CA LEU A 246 11.95 21.17 -8.99
C LEU A 246 12.29 21.10 -7.49
N PHE A 247 13.07 20.09 -7.06
CA PHE A 247 13.50 20.00 -5.66
C PHE A 247 14.29 21.23 -5.22
N THR A 248 15.19 21.74 -6.06
CA THR A 248 15.96 22.96 -5.81
C THR A 248 15.07 24.20 -5.76
N HIS A 249 14.10 24.34 -6.67
CA HIS A 249 13.13 25.46 -6.61
C HIS A 249 12.29 25.44 -5.34
N LEU A 250 12.01 24.26 -4.80
CA LEU A 250 11.35 24.08 -3.51
C LEU A 250 12.35 24.05 -2.33
N TYR A 251 13.59 24.47 -2.56
CA TYR A 251 14.70 24.55 -1.59
C TYR A 251 15.00 23.24 -0.85
N PHE A 252 14.64 22.09 -1.42
CA PHE A 252 14.62 20.80 -0.75
C PHE A 252 13.87 20.82 0.59
N ALA A 253 12.95 21.77 0.79
CA ALA A 253 12.35 22.04 2.10
C ALA A 253 11.68 20.79 2.71
N PRO A 254 10.89 19.98 1.98
CA PRO A 254 10.34 18.74 2.53
C PRO A 254 11.42 17.72 2.92
N HIS A 255 12.51 17.58 2.15
CA HIS A 255 13.61 16.67 2.48
C HIS A 255 14.37 17.14 3.73
N ILE A 256 14.66 18.44 3.83
CA ILE A 256 15.32 19.05 4.99
C ILE A 256 14.46 18.88 6.24
N MET A 257 13.15 19.15 6.15
CA MET A 257 12.21 18.92 7.25
C MET A 257 12.15 17.46 7.67
N ALA A 258 12.16 16.53 6.71
CA ALA A 258 12.18 15.09 7.00
C ALA A 258 13.47 14.68 7.73
N ALA A 259 14.63 15.13 7.27
CA ALA A 259 15.91 14.87 7.92
C ALA A 259 15.96 15.46 9.33
N ALA A 260 15.52 16.71 9.51
CA ALA A 260 15.40 17.35 10.81
C ALA A 260 14.49 16.56 11.76
N ALA A 261 13.33 16.11 11.28
CA ALA A 261 12.39 15.32 12.08
C ALA A 261 13.01 13.98 12.55
N ILE A 262 13.81 13.32 11.71
CA ILE A 262 14.51 12.08 12.07
C ILE A 262 15.58 12.33 13.14
N ILE A 263 16.29 13.47 13.06
CA ILE A 263 17.43 13.76 13.96
C ILE A 263 16.96 14.34 15.31
N PHE A 264 16.03 15.29 15.30
CA PHE A 264 15.67 16.08 16.49
C PHE A 264 14.54 15.46 17.30
N LEU A 265 13.48 14.92 16.67
CA LEU A 265 12.32 14.42 17.42
C LEU A 265 12.64 13.26 18.36
N PRO A 266 13.50 12.28 18.02
CA PRO A 266 13.88 11.24 18.97
C PRO A 266 14.66 11.77 20.19
N LYS A 267 15.36 12.91 20.05
CA LYS A 267 16.11 13.54 21.14
C LYS A 267 15.21 14.36 22.06
N LEU A 268 14.23 15.05 21.49
CA LEU A 268 13.26 15.88 22.22
C LEU A 268 12.15 15.06 22.86
N CYS A 269 11.73 13.97 22.21
CA CYS A 269 10.69 13.07 22.69
C CYS A 269 11.25 11.63 22.69
N PRO A 270 12.11 11.29 23.67
CA PRO A 270 12.62 9.93 23.79
C PRO A 270 11.45 8.96 23.97
N ALA A 271 11.57 7.77 23.36
CA ALA A 271 10.58 6.73 23.56
C ALA A 271 10.49 6.42 25.07
N PRO A 272 9.30 6.10 25.61
CA PRO A 272 9.20 5.54 26.95
C PRO A 272 10.21 4.40 27.05
N SER A 273 11.11 4.50 28.03
CA SER A 273 12.09 3.44 28.25
C SER A 273 11.31 2.16 28.50
N ASN A 274 11.52 1.11 27.70
CA ASN A 274 11.08 -0.25 28.03
C ASN A 274 11.90 -0.74 29.24
N LYS A 275 11.74 -0.09 30.39
CA LYS A 275 12.06 -0.67 31.69
C LYS A 275 10.79 -1.33 32.21
N HIS A 276 10.41 -2.43 31.57
CA HIS A 276 9.61 -3.47 32.20
C HIS A 276 10.34 -4.79 31.91
N THR A 277 11.15 -5.22 32.88
CA THR A 277 10.81 -6.37 33.74
C THR A 277 10.49 -7.58 32.88
N HIS A 278 11.43 -8.52 32.80
CA HIS A 278 11.13 -9.91 32.50
C HIS A 278 10.16 -10.43 33.57
N MET A 279 8.88 -10.06 33.49
CA MET A 279 7.83 -10.76 34.18
C MET A 279 7.62 -12.03 33.35
N HIS A 280 8.34 -13.08 33.74
CA HIS A 280 8.10 -14.44 33.29
C HIS A 280 6.59 -14.69 33.30
N SER A 281 5.97 -14.76 32.12
CA SER A 281 4.55 -15.05 32.05
C SER A 281 4.35 -16.51 32.51
N PRO A 282 3.42 -16.80 33.44
CA PRO A 282 3.16 -18.17 33.92
C PRO A 282 2.77 -19.15 32.79
N LEU A 283 2.36 -18.63 31.63
CA LEU A 283 1.99 -19.41 30.46
C LEU A 283 3.20 -20.09 29.78
N VAL A 284 4.39 -19.50 29.86
CA VAL A 284 5.60 -20.10 29.27
C VAL A 284 6.03 -21.34 30.08
N ASN A 285 5.89 -21.29 31.41
CA ASN A 285 6.19 -22.44 32.27
C ASN A 285 5.17 -23.58 32.08
N LYS A 286 3.89 -23.26 31.87
CA LYS A 286 2.86 -24.28 31.56
C LYS A 286 3.11 -24.99 30.23
N ILE A 287 3.60 -24.29 29.21
CA ILE A 287 3.92 -24.90 27.93
C ILE A 287 5.18 -25.78 28.05
N SER A 288 6.21 -25.34 28.79
CA SER A 288 7.40 -26.15 29.02
C SER A 288 7.13 -27.41 29.86
N GLU A 289 6.27 -27.32 30.88
CA GLU A 289 5.82 -28.50 31.66
C GLU A 289 5.01 -29.48 30.81
N PHE A 290 4.15 -28.98 29.91
CA PHE A 290 3.38 -29.83 29.01
C PHE A 290 4.27 -30.58 28.00
N THR A 291 5.30 -29.92 27.46
CA THR A 291 6.26 -30.58 26.56
C THR A 291 7.19 -31.54 27.29
N SER A 292 7.54 -31.27 28.55
CA SER A 292 8.39 -32.17 29.36
C SER A 292 7.65 -33.47 29.71
N ASN A 293 6.37 -33.39 30.09
CA ASN A 293 5.58 -34.56 30.52
C ASN A 293 5.11 -35.46 29.36
N GLN A 294 5.06 -34.93 28.13
CA GLN A 294 4.74 -35.70 26.92
C GLN A 294 5.94 -36.49 26.37
N VAL A 295 7.17 -36.05 26.65
CA VAL A 295 8.39 -36.73 26.18
C VAL A 295 8.79 -37.90 27.08
N THR A 296 8.46 -37.85 28.38
CA THR A 296 8.78 -38.93 29.33
C THR A 296 7.76 -40.08 29.37
N SER A 297 6.56 -39.89 28.80
CA SER A 297 5.50 -40.91 28.75
C SER A 297 5.53 -41.81 27.50
N GLY A 298 6.46 -41.56 26.57
CA GLY A 298 6.61 -42.34 25.32
C GLY A 298 7.68 -43.44 25.36
N VAL A 299 8.31 -43.71 26.50
CA VAL A 299 9.36 -44.75 26.65
C VAL A 299 8.99 -45.69 27.79
N HIS A 300 7.87 -46.39 27.65
CA HIS A 300 7.62 -47.73 28.19
C HIS A 300 6.22 -48.18 27.74
N GLY A 301 6.21 -49.06 26.73
CA GLY A 301 5.03 -49.68 26.13
C GLY A 301 5.45 -50.48 24.93
#